data_AF-A0AAW0KV17-F1
#
_entry.id   AF-A0AAW0KV17-F1
#
_cell.length_a   1.000
_cell.length_b   1.000
_cell.length_c   1.000
_cell.angle_alpha   90.00
_cell.angle_beta   90.00
_cell.angle_gamma   90.00
#
_symmetry.space_group_name_H-M   'P 1'
#
loop_
_entity.id
_entity.type
_entity.pdbx_description
1 polymer ?
#
loop_
_entity_poly.entity_id
_entity_poly.type
_entity_poly.pdbx_seq_one_letter_code
_entity_poly.pdbx_strand_id
1 'polypeptide(L)'
;MSTVDEGHFRKLSKLKVLYITEACLFFNVNSNWVPPFPLDHFSMSSMKIDISMFGISGKGSSWFWNWTSNITFINLSNNHIECDISNVISFIYSNIYAENVWLVPKGNEMEYKENLKLVRLIDLSSNNLYGSILAEISDLSELRFLSLS
;
A
#
# COMPACT_ATOMS: atom_id res chain seq x y z
N MET A 1 -4.48 5.77 23.06
CA MET A 1 -4.22 5.57 21.62
C MET A 1 -5.04 6.58 20.87
N SER A 2 -4.42 7.29 19.93
CA SER A 2 -5.11 8.23 19.07
C SER A 2 -5.49 7.51 17.78
N THR A 3 -6.70 7.74 17.29
CA THR A 3 -7.18 7.09 16.07
C THR A 3 -7.18 8.09 14.93
N VAL A 4 -6.67 7.68 13.77
CA VAL A 4 -6.81 8.39 12.51
C VAL A 4 -7.79 7.62 11.65
N ASP A 5 -8.80 8.32 11.15
CA ASP A 5 -9.88 7.77 10.34
C ASP A 5 -10.09 8.61 9.07
N GLU A 6 -11.03 8.18 8.25
CA GLU A 6 -11.42 8.76 6.96
C GLU A 6 -11.83 10.25 7.07
N GLY A 7 -12.38 10.65 8.22
CA GLY A 7 -12.84 12.01 8.49
C GLY A 7 -11.69 13.01 8.46
N HIS A 8 -10.51 12.60 8.93
CA HIS A 8 -9.28 13.38 8.92
C HIS A 8 -8.79 13.66 7.49
N PHE A 9 -9.09 12.77 6.56
CA PHE A 9 -8.62 12.81 5.18
C PHE A 9 -9.59 13.44 4.18
N ARG A 10 -10.86 13.63 4.58
CA ARG A 10 -11.97 13.95 3.65
C ARG A 10 -11.74 15.15 2.73
N LYS A 11 -10.94 16.14 3.15
CA LYS A 11 -10.67 17.37 2.38
C LYS A 11 -9.29 17.42 1.74
N LEU A 12 -8.46 16.39 1.92
CA LEU A 12 -7.05 16.41 1.53
C LEU A 12 -6.81 15.96 0.08
N SER A 13 -7.62 16.42 -0.88
CA SER A 13 -7.58 15.91 -2.26
C SER A 13 -6.28 16.18 -3.04
N LYS A 14 -5.42 17.05 -2.51
CA LYS A 14 -4.10 17.38 -3.08
C LYS A 14 -2.94 16.68 -2.35
N LEU A 15 -3.22 15.79 -1.39
CA LEU A 15 -2.19 15.11 -0.63
C LEU A 15 -1.38 14.20 -1.54
N LYS A 16 -0.05 14.41 -1.58
CA LYS A 16 0.89 13.61 -2.37
C LYS A 16 1.81 12.75 -1.52
N VAL A 17 1.95 13.11 -0.25
CA VAL A 17 2.90 12.49 0.65
C VAL A 17 2.20 12.24 1.97
N LEU A 18 2.17 10.98 2.39
CA LEU A 18 1.59 10.58 3.66
C LEU A 18 2.64 9.82 4.48
N TYR A 19 3.05 10.43 5.59
CA TYR A 19 3.89 9.80 6.61
C TYR A 19 3.04 9.54 7.84
N ILE A 20 2.98 8.27 8.26
CA ILE A 20 2.36 7.87 9.52
C ILE A 20 3.42 7.05 10.25
N THR A 21 3.99 7.66 11.30
CA THR A 21 5.09 7.06 12.05
C THR A 21 4.82 7.26 13.53
N GLU A 22 4.19 6.29 14.19
CA GLU A 22 3.98 6.32 15.65
C GLU A 22 3.28 5.05 16.14
N ALA A 23 3.87 4.39 17.16
CA ALA A 23 3.32 3.17 17.76
C ALA A 23 1.95 3.35 18.44
N CYS A 24 1.55 4.61 18.70
CA CYS A 24 0.32 4.97 19.42
C CYS A 24 -0.84 5.41 18.52
N LEU A 25 -0.62 5.49 17.20
CA LEU A 25 -1.66 5.83 16.22
C LEU A 25 -2.31 4.56 15.69
N PHE A 26 -3.64 4.51 15.76
CA PHE A 26 -4.42 3.43 15.14
C PHE A 26 -5.06 3.96 13.86
N PHE A 27 -4.70 3.39 12.71
CA PHE A 27 -5.30 3.74 11.43
C PHE A 27 -6.57 2.91 11.23
N ASN A 28 -7.73 3.55 11.32
CA ASN A 28 -9.03 2.86 11.34
C ASN A 28 -9.94 3.41 10.24
N VAL A 29 -10.02 2.69 9.13
CA VAL A 29 -10.84 3.07 7.98
C VAL A 29 -11.62 1.84 7.50
N ASN A 30 -12.79 2.08 6.90
CA ASN A 30 -13.65 1.03 6.37
C ASN A 30 -13.01 0.30 5.20
N SER A 31 -13.38 -0.97 5.06
CA SER A 31 -12.93 -1.85 3.96
C SER A 31 -13.40 -1.43 2.56
N ASN A 32 -14.28 -0.44 2.46
CA ASN A 32 -14.74 0.15 1.21
C ASN A 32 -14.34 1.63 1.07
N TRP A 33 -13.46 2.12 1.95
CA TRP A 33 -13.00 3.51 1.87
C TRP A 33 -12.32 3.76 0.53
N VAL A 34 -12.29 5.01 0.08
CA VAL A 34 -11.56 5.38 -1.13
C VAL A 34 -10.89 6.69 -0.77
N PRO A 35 -9.57 6.70 -0.55
CA PRO A 35 -8.90 7.92 -0.17
C PRO A 35 -9.11 8.98 -1.25
N PRO A 36 -9.44 10.23 -0.89
CA PRO A 36 -9.76 11.27 -1.86
C PRO A 36 -8.51 11.87 -2.54
N PHE A 37 -7.36 11.20 -2.47
CA PHE A 37 -6.07 11.70 -2.94
C PHE A 37 -5.23 10.61 -3.62
N PRO A 38 -4.46 10.97 -4.68
CA PRO A 38 -3.45 10.10 -5.26
C PRO A 38 -2.08 10.38 -4.63
N LEU A 39 -1.52 9.43 -3.87
CA LEU A 39 -0.20 9.58 -3.26
C LEU A 39 0.92 9.27 -4.26
N ASP A 40 2.01 10.00 -4.12
CA ASP A 40 3.29 9.73 -4.79
C ASP A 40 4.25 9.02 -3.82
N HIS A 41 4.16 9.33 -2.52
CA HIS A 41 4.99 8.76 -1.46
C HIS A 41 4.13 8.35 -0.28
N PHE A 42 4.36 7.12 0.19
CA PHE A 42 3.66 6.57 1.33
C PHE A 42 4.62 5.88 2.28
N SER A 43 4.48 6.21 3.56
CA SER A 43 5.27 5.64 4.63
C SER A 43 4.38 5.37 5.83
N MET A 44 4.30 4.10 6.22
CA MET A 44 3.73 3.65 7.49
C MET A 44 4.75 2.77 8.20
N SER A 45 5.42 3.30 9.21
CA SER A 45 6.48 2.57 9.92
C SER A 45 6.34 2.69 11.43
N SER A 46 6.87 1.72 12.17
CA SER A 46 6.79 1.70 13.64
C SER A 46 5.36 1.60 14.18
N MET A 47 4.47 0.88 13.48
CA MET A 47 3.06 0.73 13.81
C MET A 47 2.65 -0.73 14.01
N LYS A 48 1.61 -0.94 14.84
CA LYS A 48 0.91 -2.23 14.91
C LYS A 48 -0.15 -2.28 13.80
N ILE A 49 0.24 -2.74 12.62
CA ILE A 49 -0.65 -2.84 11.46
C ILE A 49 -1.22 -4.25 11.36
N ASP A 50 -2.54 -4.35 11.17
CA ASP A 50 -3.17 -5.61 10.77
C ASP A 50 -2.97 -5.79 9.26
N ILE A 51 -2.20 -6.82 8.88
CA ILE A 51 -1.86 -7.11 7.48
C ILE A 51 -3.09 -7.45 6.62
N SER A 52 -4.20 -7.85 7.26
CA SER A 52 -5.47 -8.02 6.57
C SER A 52 -5.96 -6.68 6.00
N MET A 53 -5.55 -5.53 6.51
CA MET A 53 -5.91 -4.25 5.89
C MET A 53 -5.34 -4.09 4.48
N PHE A 54 -4.24 -4.76 4.17
CA PHE A 54 -3.54 -4.63 2.89
C PHE A 54 -4.03 -5.60 1.80
N GLY A 55 -5.05 -6.44 2.02
CA GLY A 55 -5.47 -7.39 0.99
C GLY A 55 -4.56 -8.62 0.81
N ILE A 56 -3.39 -8.64 1.47
CA ILE A 56 -2.30 -9.59 1.22
C ILE A 56 -2.67 -11.04 1.59
N SER A 57 -3.51 -11.26 2.60
CA SER A 57 -3.97 -12.60 3.00
C SER A 57 -5.25 -13.06 2.29
N GLY A 58 -5.70 -12.35 1.25
CA GLY A 58 -6.98 -12.59 0.57
C GLY A 58 -8.22 -12.27 1.42
N LYS A 59 -8.04 -11.91 2.69
CA LYS A 59 -9.09 -11.47 3.61
C LYS A 59 -9.18 -9.95 3.74
N GLY A 60 -8.42 -9.25 2.92
CA GLY A 60 -8.22 -7.83 3.09
C GLY A 60 -8.97 -6.94 2.13
N SER A 61 -8.90 -5.65 2.41
CA SER A 61 -9.70 -4.66 1.70
C SER A 61 -8.95 -4.11 0.49
N SER A 62 -9.55 -4.11 -0.70
CA SER A 62 -8.91 -3.57 -1.90
C SER A 62 -8.63 -2.06 -1.82
N TRP A 63 -9.32 -1.33 -0.93
CA TRP A 63 -9.18 0.12 -0.85
C TRP A 63 -7.77 0.62 -0.59
N PHE A 64 -6.96 -0.15 0.14
CA PHE A 64 -5.63 0.26 0.53
C PHE A 64 -4.72 0.48 -0.68
N TRP A 65 -5.07 0.00 -1.87
CA TRP A 65 -4.22 0.17 -3.04
C TRP A 65 -4.85 1.04 -4.14
N ASN A 66 -6.04 1.57 -3.91
CA ASN A 66 -6.73 2.45 -4.86
C ASN A 66 -5.96 3.75 -5.16
N TRP A 67 -4.96 4.11 -4.35
CA TRP A 67 -4.11 5.29 -4.50
C TRP A 67 -2.72 4.97 -5.08
N THR A 68 -2.45 3.72 -5.47
CA THR A 68 -1.12 3.26 -5.91
C THR A 68 -0.72 3.67 -7.31
N SER A 69 -1.64 4.22 -8.12
CA SER A 69 -1.40 4.50 -9.53
C SER A 69 -0.18 5.40 -9.81
N ASN A 70 0.25 6.19 -8.82
CA ASN A 70 1.39 7.11 -8.92
C ASN A 70 2.46 6.86 -7.85
N ILE A 71 2.39 5.75 -7.14
CA ILE A 71 3.29 5.53 -6.01
C ILE A 71 4.72 5.26 -6.50
N THR A 72 5.66 6.03 -5.94
CA THR A 72 7.09 5.91 -6.25
C THR A 72 7.89 5.35 -5.08
N PHE A 73 7.35 5.51 -3.87
CA PHE A 73 8.00 5.16 -2.62
C PHE A 73 6.98 4.47 -1.70
N ILE A 74 7.31 3.25 -1.28
CA ILE A 74 6.60 2.47 -0.27
C ILE A 74 7.56 2.21 0.87
N ASN A 75 7.22 2.69 2.06
CA ASN A 75 7.88 2.30 3.29
C ASN A 75 6.86 1.68 4.25
N LEU A 76 7.06 0.40 4.55
CA LEU A 76 6.34 -0.39 5.55
C LEU A 76 7.32 -1.00 6.58
N SER A 77 8.48 -0.39 6.76
CA SER A 77 9.50 -0.93 7.67
C SER A 77 9.14 -0.79 9.14
N ASN A 78 9.81 -1.58 9.97
CA ASN A 78 9.67 -1.57 11.42
C ASN A 78 8.22 -1.78 11.89
N ASN A 79 7.50 -2.69 11.25
CA ASN A 79 6.16 -3.10 11.66
C ASN A 79 6.19 -4.57 12.12
N HIS A 80 5.06 -5.09 12.58
CA HIS A 80 4.91 -6.51 12.94
C HIS A 80 4.21 -7.31 11.83
N ILE A 81 4.51 -7.02 10.56
CA ILE A 81 3.92 -7.72 9.42
C ILE A 81 4.47 -9.14 9.40
N GLU A 82 3.60 -10.13 9.63
CA GLU A 82 3.94 -11.55 9.64
C GLU A 82 3.22 -12.28 8.49
N CYS A 83 3.91 -12.45 7.37
CA CYS A 83 3.36 -13.15 6.20
C CYS A 83 4.46 -13.65 5.26
N ASP A 84 4.07 -14.52 4.33
CA ASP A 84 4.94 -14.90 3.21
C ASP A 84 5.18 -13.67 2.32
N ILE A 85 6.45 -13.32 2.12
CA ILE A 85 6.88 -12.20 1.29
C ILE A 85 6.38 -12.32 -0.15
N SER A 86 6.17 -13.54 -0.65
CA SER A 86 5.58 -13.80 -1.96
C SER A 86 4.22 -13.13 -2.12
N ASN A 87 3.40 -13.13 -1.06
CA ASN A 87 2.09 -12.51 -1.09
C ASN A 87 2.21 -10.99 -1.19
N VAL A 88 3.17 -10.39 -0.48
CA VAL A 88 3.42 -8.94 -0.54
C VAL A 88 3.86 -8.54 -1.95
N ILE A 89 4.82 -9.26 -2.52
CA ILE A 89 5.38 -8.97 -3.85
C ILE A 89 4.36 -9.22 -4.96
N SER A 90 3.66 -10.36 -4.95
CA SER A 90 2.61 -10.66 -5.92
C SER A 90 1.51 -9.61 -5.89
N PHE A 91 1.16 -9.13 -4.69
CA PHE A 91 0.14 -8.11 -4.52
C PHE A 91 0.62 -6.74 -5.05
N ILE A 92 1.83 -6.30 -4.68
CA ILE A 92 2.46 -5.07 -5.19
C ILE A 92 2.52 -5.13 -6.72
N TYR A 93 3.00 -6.24 -7.28
CA TYR A 93 3.06 -6.49 -8.72
C TYR A 93 1.69 -6.36 -9.37
N SER A 94 0.68 -7.09 -8.87
CA SER A 94 -0.67 -7.11 -9.45
C SER A 94 -1.33 -5.73 -9.48
N ASN A 95 -1.08 -4.88 -8.50
CA ASN A 95 -1.70 -3.54 -8.44
C ASN A 95 -0.95 -2.51 -9.28
N ILE A 96 0.36 -2.67 -9.43
CA ILE A 96 1.18 -1.81 -10.29
C ILE A 96 0.97 -2.17 -11.77
N TYR A 97 0.88 -3.46 -12.10
CA TYR A 97 0.80 -3.98 -13.46
C TYR A 97 -0.61 -4.30 -13.94
N ALA A 98 -1.65 -4.00 -13.15
CA ALA A 98 -3.02 -4.09 -13.65
C ALA A 98 -3.22 -3.07 -14.78
N GLU A 99 -3.22 -3.57 -16.02
CA GLU A 99 -3.28 -2.78 -17.26
C GLU A 99 -4.54 -1.88 -17.33
N ASN A 100 -5.61 -2.24 -16.62
CA ASN A 100 -6.77 -1.38 -16.35
C ASN A 100 -7.38 -1.81 -15.02
N VAL A 101 -7.30 -0.98 -13.98
CA VAL A 101 -8.05 -1.24 -12.74
C VAL A 101 -9.41 -0.59 -12.87
N TRP A 102 -10.45 -1.42 -13.02
CA TRP A 102 -11.83 -1.01 -12.85
C TRP A 102 -12.13 -1.02 -11.36
N LEU A 103 -12.16 0.15 -10.75
CA LEU A 103 -12.63 0.29 -9.38
C LEU A 103 -14.11 0.60 -9.41
N VAL A 104 -14.87 0.09 -8.43
CA VAL A 104 -16.28 0.45 -8.23
C VAL A 104 -16.46 1.22 -6.91
N PRO A 105 -15.78 2.38 -6.73
CA PRO A 105 -15.89 3.15 -5.51
C PRO A 105 -17.31 3.70 -5.35
N LYS A 106 -17.97 3.33 -4.25
CA LYS A 106 -19.34 3.77 -3.90
C LYS A 106 -20.39 3.46 -4.99
N GLY A 107 -20.21 2.36 -5.71
CA GLY A 107 -21.17 1.92 -6.74
C GLY A 107 -20.97 2.55 -8.11
N ASN A 108 -19.96 3.41 -8.28
CA ASN A 108 -19.64 4.01 -9.58
C ASN A 108 -18.39 3.35 -10.16
N GLU A 109 -18.49 2.85 -11.38
CA GLU A 109 -17.34 2.32 -12.11
C GLU A 109 -16.40 3.48 -12.50
N MET A 110 -15.15 3.40 -12.07
CA MET A 110 -14.07 4.30 -12.46
C MET A 110 -12.95 3.49 -13.09
N GLU A 111 -12.60 3.85 -14.32
CA GLU A 111 -11.51 3.24 -15.07
C GLU A 111 -10.21 4.00 -14.80
N TYR A 112 -9.23 3.34 -14.19
CA TYR A 112 -7.88 3.86 -14.03
C TYR A 112 -7.01 3.26 -15.13
N LYS A 113 -6.74 4.06 -16.18
CA LYS A 113 -5.86 3.71 -17.30
C LYS A 113 -4.42 4.02 -16.96
N GLU A 114 -3.52 3.13 -17.37
CA GLU A 114 -2.06 3.27 -17.28
C GLU A 114 -1.56 3.40 -15.83
N ASN A 115 -1.56 2.29 -15.08
CA ASN A 115 -0.82 2.25 -13.81
C ASN A 115 0.69 2.17 -14.13
N LEU A 116 1.36 3.27 -13.81
CA LEU A 116 2.70 3.59 -14.27
C LEU A 116 3.75 2.79 -13.49
N LYS A 117 4.77 2.33 -14.23
CA LYS A 117 5.97 1.60 -13.81
C LYS A 117 6.87 2.42 -12.85
N LEU A 118 6.36 3.03 -11.79
CA LEU A 118 7.07 4.11 -11.07
C LEU A 118 7.62 3.75 -9.70
N VAL A 119 7.34 2.55 -9.18
CA VAL A 119 7.87 2.15 -7.87
C VAL A 119 9.39 2.05 -7.95
N ARG A 120 10.05 2.94 -7.21
CA ARG A 120 11.51 3.08 -7.14
C ARG A 120 12.07 2.58 -5.82
N LEU A 121 11.27 2.60 -4.76
CA LEU A 121 11.72 2.24 -3.43
C LEU A 121 10.65 1.42 -2.72
N ILE A 122 11.07 0.23 -2.27
CA ILE A 122 10.29 -0.63 -1.37
C ILE A 122 11.14 -0.89 -0.13
N ASP A 123 10.66 -0.45 1.01
CA ASP A 123 11.24 -0.76 2.31
C ASP A 123 10.26 -1.58 3.14
N LEU A 124 10.59 -2.85 3.34
CA LEU A 124 9.88 -3.83 4.16
C LEU A 124 10.74 -4.29 5.34
N SER A 125 11.85 -3.60 5.61
CA SER A 125 12.83 -3.99 6.62
C SER A 125 12.22 -4.08 8.01
N SER A 126 12.82 -4.87 8.92
CA SER A 126 12.38 -4.96 10.31
C SER A 126 10.89 -5.36 10.44
N ASN A 127 10.50 -6.39 9.70
CA ASN A 127 9.20 -7.08 9.80
C ASN A 127 9.41 -8.58 10.07
N ASN A 128 8.32 -9.32 10.30
CA ASN A 128 8.34 -10.77 10.51
C ASN A 128 8.04 -11.53 9.19
N LEU A 129 8.67 -11.11 8.10
CA LEU A 129 8.48 -11.72 6.78
C LEU A 129 9.21 -13.06 6.69
N TYR A 130 8.58 -14.03 6.03
CA TYR A 130 9.17 -15.34 5.75
C TYR A 130 8.90 -15.75 4.29
N GLY A 131 9.42 -16.90 3.88
CA GLY A 131 9.23 -17.41 2.52
C GLY A 131 10.31 -16.96 1.55
N SER A 132 9.99 -17.00 0.25
CA SER A 132 10.94 -16.71 -0.84
C SER A 132 10.49 -15.51 -1.65
N ILE A 133 11.44 -14.69 -2.10
CA ILE A 133 11.15 -13.57 -2.98
C ILE A 133 10.77 -14.13 -4.36
N LEU A 134 9.60 -13.73 -4.85
CA LEU A 134 9.08 -14.08 -6.17
C LEU A 134 9.87 -13.41 -7.30
N ALA A 135 9.95 -14.06 -8.46
CA ALA A 135 10.68 -13.56 -9.63
C ALA A 135 10.05 -12.27 -10.18
N GLU A 136 8.75 -12.09 -9.97
CA GLU A 136 7.96 -10.91 -10.33
C GLU A 136 8.55 -9.59 -9.77
N ILE A 137 9.38 -9.65 -8.72
CA ILE A 137 10.09 -8.47 -8.24
C ILE A 137 11.06 -7.90 -9.28
N SER A 138 11.62 -8.74 -10.17
CA SER A 138 12.50 -8.30 -11.25
C SER A 138 11.76 -7.55 -12.35
N ASP A 139 10.45 -7.71 -12.43
CA ASP A 139 9.63 -6.99 -13.39
C ASP A 139 9.43 -5.53 -12.97
N LEU A 140 9.69 -5.16 -11.72
CA LEU A 140 9.68 -3.77 -11.25
C LEU A 140 10.88 -3.00 -11.82
N SER A 141 10.84 -2.67 -13.11
CA SER A 141 11.98 -2.17 -13.88
C SER A 141 12.58 -0.84 -13.38
N GLU A 142 11.79 -0.05 -12.66
CA GLU A 142 12.25 1.21 -12.06
C GLU A 142 12.69 1.07 -10.60
N LEU A 143 12.63 -0.13 -10.00
CA LEU A 143 13.02 -0.37 -8.61
C LEU A 143 14.52 -0.11 -8.43
N ARG A 144 14.85 0.85 -7.55
CA ARG A 144 16.23 1.28 -7.25
C ARG A 144 16.68 0.88 -5.85
N PHE A 145 15.73 0.67 -4.95
CA PHE A 145 16.01 0.28 -3.57
C PHE A 145 14.98 -0.73 -3.10
N LEU A 146 15.50 -1.81 -2.53
CA LEU A 146 14.73 -2.87 -1.90
C LEU A 146 15.39 -3.23 -0.58
N SER A 147 14.65 -3.11 0.52
CA SER A 147 15.10 -3.52 1.84
C SER A 147 14.09 -4.49 2.46
N LEU A 148 14.58 -5.62 2.93
CA LEU A 148 13.76 -6.74 3.44
C LEU A 148 14.24 -7.25 4.82
N SER A 149 15.38 -6.78 5.30
CA SER A 149 16.08 -7.28 6.49
C SER A 149 15.59 -6.69 7.80
#